data_AF-X0Y4G6-F1
#
_entry.id   AF-X0Y4G6-F1
#
_cell.length_a   1.000
_cell.length_b   1.000
_cell.length_c   1.000
_cell.angle_alpha   90.00
_cell.angle_beta   90.00
_cell.angle_gamma   90.00
#
_symmetry.space_group_name_H-M   'P 1'
#
loop_
_entity.id
_entity.type
_entity.pdbx_description
1 polymer ?
#
loop_
_entity_poly.entity_id
_entity_poly.type
_entity_poly.pdbx_seq_one_letter_code
_entity_poly.pdbx_strand_id
1 'polypeptide(L)'
;MSADNGIYIFQTKDGYRVAHCQAIENISWQPNRKGLNTETVEYYFGKCKVFKTRVQALEEADRLYEEIMKSDCPINRIWNFFH
;
A
#
# COMPACT_ATOMS: atom_id res chain seq x y z
N MET A 1 5.47 18.63 -4.33
CA MET A 1 4.60 17.81 -3.48
C MET A 1 5.16 16.40 -3.55
N SER A 2 5.58 15.84 -2.41
CA SER A 2 6.27 14.55 -2.37
C SER A 2 5.21 13.47 -2.50
N ALA A 3 5.12 12.84 -3.67
CA ALA A 3 4.39 11.60 -3.84
C ALA A 3 5.00 10.58 -2.88
N ASP A 4 4.29 10.23 -1.81
CA ASP A 4 4.76 9.24 -0.86
C ASP A 4 4.82 7.88 -1.59
N ASN A 5 6.03 7.53 -2.04
CA ASN A 5 6.36 6.23 -2.57
C ASN A 5 6.75 5.35 -1.37
N GLY A 6 5.96 4.31 -1.13
CA GLY A 6 6.10 3.50 0.07
C GLY A 6 5.28 2.23 0.02
N ILE A 7 5.41 1.44 1.07
CA ILE A 7 4.66 0.19 1.20
C ILE A 7 3.50 0.41 2.16
N TYR A 8 2.31 0.07 1.67
CA TYR A 8 1.06 0.29 2.35
C TYR A 8 0.44 -1.05 2.73
N ILE A 9 -0.09 -1.09 3.95
CA ILE A 9 -0.79 -2.25 4.47
C ILE A 9 -2.26 -1.87 4.63
N PHE A 10 -3.10 -2.42 3.75
CA PHE A 10 -4.54 -2.20 3.75
C PHE A 10 -5.22 -3.31 4.55
N GLN A 11 -5.92 -2.94 5.63
CA GLN A 11 -6.68 -3.90 6.42
C GLN A 11 -8.11 -4.00 5.87
N THR A 12 -8.48 -5.17 5.40
CA THR A 12 -9.82 -5.51 4.93
C THR A 12 -10.52 -6.46 5.90
N LYS A 13 -11.83 -6.67 5.72
CA LYS A 13 -12.59 -7.62 6.53
C LYS A 13 -12.09 -9.07 6.37
N ASP A 14 -11.49 -9.39 5.23
CA ASP A 14 -10.91 -10.68 4.86
C ASP A 14 -9.44 -10.84 5.29
N GLY A 15 -8.75 -9.77 5.71
CA GLY A 15 -7.36 -9.83 6.17
C GLY A 15 -6.57 -8.54 5.94
N TYR A 16 -5.29 -8.68 5.58
CA TYR A 16 -4.36 -7.60 5.32
C TYR A 16 -3.79 -7.76 3.92
N ARG A 17 -3.66 -6.67 3.18
CA ARG A 17 -3.10 -6.64 1.83
C ARG A 17 -1.93 -5.68 1.82
N VAL A 18 -0.81 -6.10 1.24
CA VAL A 18 0.43 -5.32 1.19
C VAL A 18 0.70 -4.94 -0.25
N ALA A 19 0.88 -3.65 -0.51
CA ALA A 19 1.20 -3.16 -1.84
C ALA A 19 2.25 -2.05 -1.75
N HIS A 20 3.19 -2.06 -2.69
CA HIS A 20 4.01 -0.89 -2.96
C HIS A 20 3.21 0.06 -3.84
N CYS A 21 2.93 1.25 -3.33
CA CYS A 21 2.19 2.28 -4.05
C CYS A 21 3.12 3.45 -4.31
N GLN A 22 3.10 3.93 -5.55
CA GLN A 22 3.72 5.19 -5.93
C GLN A 22 2.63 6.24 -6.01
N ALA A 23 2.80 7.38 -5.32
CA ALA A 23 1.78 8.44 -5.23
C ALA A 23 0.44 8.01 -4.60
N ILE A 24 0.49 7.48 -3.36
CA ILE A 24 -0.73 7.05 -2.64
C ILE A 24 -1.73 8.19 -2.41
N GLU A 25 -1.30 9.46 -2.43
CA GLU A 25 -2.16 10.64 -2.21
C GLU A 25 -3.41 10.65 -3.10
N ASN A 26 -3.32 10.01 -4.28
CA ASN A 26 -4.43 9.86 -5.21
C ASN A 26 -5.52 8.86 -4.73
N ILE A 27 -5.23 8.01 -3.74
CA ILE A 27 -6.21 7.08 -3.15
C ILE A 27 -7.32 7.83 -2.41
N SER A 28 -6.99 8.95 -1.77
CA SER A 28 -7.93 9.76 -0.99
C SER A 28 -8.43 10.98 -1.75
N TRP A 29 -7.85 11.25 -2.92
CA TRP A 29 -8.19 12.40 -3.72
C TRP A 29 -9.25 12.02 -4.76
N GLN A 30 -10.46 12.55 -4.60
CA GLN A 30 -11.51 12.52 -5.61
C GLN A 30 -12.03 13.94 -5.81
N PRO A 31 -12.12 14.45 -7.05
CA PRO A 31 -12.56 15.83 -7.30
C PRO A 31 -14.01 16.10 -6.86
N ASN A 32 -14.85 15.06 -6.81
CA ASN A 32 -16.30 15.20 -6.57
C ASN A 32 -16.85 14.33 -5.41
N ARG A 33 -16.00 13.64 -4.64
CA ARG A 33 -16.43 12.81 -3.49
C ARG A 33 -15.44 12.89 -2.34
N LYS A 34 -15.95 12.94 -1.11
CA LYS A 34 -15.13 12.65 0.09
C LYS A 34 -15.09 11.13 0.27
N GLY A 35 -13.93 10.52 0.08
CA GLY A 35 -13.75 9.09 0.32
C GLY A 35 -12.59 8.48 -0.46
N LEU A 36 -12.31 7.20 -0.18
CA LEU A 36 -11.31 6.42 -0.91
C LEU A 36 -11.78 6.19 -2.36
N ASN A 37 -10.88 6.38 -3.31
CA ASN A 37 -11.11 6.04 -4.71
C ASN A 37 -11.03 4.51 -4.85
N THR A 38 -12.19 3.86 -4.93
CA THR A 38 -12.30 2.40 -5.01
C THR A 38 -11.53 1.82 -6.19
N GLU A 39 -11.45 2.52 -7.32
CA GLU A 39 -10.70 2.06 -8.50
C GLU A 39 -9.19 2.03 -8.23
N THR A 40 -8.67 3.04 -7.53
CA THR A 40 -7.26 3.11 -7.15
C THR A 40 -6.93 2.06 -6.09
N VAL A 41 -7.83 1.86 -5.12
CA VAL A 41 -7.71 0.77 -4.13
C VAL A 41 -7.67 -0.58 -4.82
N GLU A 42 -8.57 -0.85 -5.77
CA GLU A 42 -8.62 -2.12 -6.49
C GLU A 42 -7.41 -2.29 -7.43
N TYR A 43 -6.94 -1.22 -8.05
CA TYR A 43 -5.74 -1.25 -8.89
C TYR A 43 -4.49 -1.68 -8.09
N TYR A 44 -4.28 -1.09 -6.91
CA TYR A 44 -3.11 -1.39 -6.08
C TYR A 44 -3.29 -2.66 -5.23
N PHE A 45 -4.44 -2.86 -4.59
CA PHE A 45 -4.67 -3.94 -3.62
C PHE A 45 -5.53 -5.10 -4.14
N GLY A 46 -6.19 -4.95 -5.30
CA GLY A 46 -7.07 -5.98 -5.85
C GLY A 46 -6.34 -7.25 -6.26
N LYS A 47 -5.09 -7.11 -6.74
CA LYS A 47 -4.21 -8.23 -7.12
C LYS A 47 -3.25 -8.68 -6.01
N CYS A 48 -3.22 -7.98 -4.87
CA CYS A 48 -2.32 -8.30 -3.78
C CYS A 48 -2.76 -9.55 -3.02
N LYS A 49 -1.78 -10.26 -2.47
CA LYS A 49 -2.03 -11.42 -1.61
C LYS A 49 -2.70 -10.96 -0.32
N VAL A 50 -3.72 -11.70 0.10
CA VAL A 50 -4.42 -11.47 1.37
C VAL A 50 -3.75 -12.30 2.46
N PHE A 51 -3.29 -11.62 3.50
CA PHE A 51 -2.68 -12.19 4.69
C PHE A 51 -3.67 -12.18 5.84
N LYS A 52 -3.83 -13.28 6.56
CA LYS A 52 -4.78 -13.33 7.69
C LYS A 52 -4.23 -12.67 8.95
N THR A 53 -2.91 -12.63 9.08
CA THR A 53 -2.23 -12.17 10.29
C THR A 53 -1.34 -10.98 9.97
N ARG A 54 -1.32 -10.00 10.88
CA ARG A 54 -0.48 -8.80 10.76
C ARG A 54 1.00 -9.12 10.62
N VAL A 55 1.48 -10.17 11.29
CA VAL A 55 2.89 -10.63 11.22
C VAL A 55 3.26 -11.00 9.79
N GLN A 56 2.42 -11.80 9.11
CA GLN A 56 2.66 -12.18 7.70
C GLN A 56 2.64 -10.98 6.77
N ALA A 57 1.75 -10.01 7.04
CA ALA A 57 1.70 -8.78 6.26
C ALA A 57 3.00 -7.96 6.44
N LEU A 58 3.54 -7.89 7.66
CA LEU A 58 4.81 -7.20 7.92
C LEU A 58 6.00 -7.90 7.25
N GLU A 59 6.06 -9.23 7.30
CA GLU A 59 7.12 -10.00 6.62
C GLU A 59 7.12 -9.77 5.10
N GLU A 60 5.93 -9.76 4.47
CA GLU A 60 5.83 -9.45 3.05
C GLU A 60 6.20 -7.99 2.75
N ALA A 61 5.86 -7.08 3.66
CA ALA A 61 6.19 -5.68 3.54
C ALA A 61 7.72 -5.47 3.61
N ASP A 62 8.42 -6.11 4.55
CA ASP A 62 9.89 -6.10 4.60
C ASP A 62 10.50 -6.74 3.35
N ARG A 63 9.93 -7.83 2.83
CA ARG A 63 10.40 -8.45 1.57
C ARG A 63 10.31 -7.50 0.38
N LEU A 64 9.17 -6.82 0.23
CA LEU A 64 8.96 -5.81 -0.80
C LEU A 64 9.91 -4.62 -0.63
N TYR A 65 10.16 -4.21 0.61
CA TYR A 65 11.09 -3.11 0.91
C TYR A 65 12.49 -3.43 0.43
N GLU A 66 13.01 -4.61 0.76
CA GLU A 66 14.32 -5.08 0.30
C GLU A 66 14.41 -5.20 -1.22
N GLU A 67 13.33 -5.64 -1.88
CA GLU A 67 13.25 -5.73 -3.34
C GLU A 67 13.32 -4.35 -4.00
N ILE A 68 12.64 -3.35 -3.41
CA ILE A 68 12.61 -1.98 -3.92
C ILE A 68 13.92 -1.24 -3.59
N MET A 69 14.52 -1.49 -2.43
CA MET A 69 15.82 -0.93 -2.05
C MET A 69 16.97 -1.43 -2.94
N LYS A 70 16.81 -2.57 -3.60
CA LYS A 70 17.72 -3.03 -4.65
C LYS A 70 17.50 -2.33 -6.00
N SER A 71 16.40 -1.60 -6.16
CA SER A 71 16.04 -0.84 -7.35
C SER A 71 16.51 0.62 -7.22
N ASP A 72 16.69 1.32 -8.36
CA ASP A 72 17.23 2.68 -8.43
C ASP A 72 16.33 3.77 -7.77
N CYS A 73 15.15 3.39 -7.27
CA CYS A 73 14.16 4.29 -6.67
C CYS A 73 13.94 3.92 -5.18
N PRO A 74 14.74 4.47 -4.24
CA PRO A 74 14.58 4.17 -2.82
C PRO A 74 13.25 4.70 -2.29
N ILE A 75 12.62 3.91 -1.43
CA ILE A 75 11.40 4.28 -0.70
C ILE A 75 11.70 4.46 0.78
N ASN A 76 10.93 5.30 1.46
CA ASN A 76 11.01 5.41 2.91
C ASN A 76 10.41 4.17 3.57
N ARG A 77 11.08 3.64 4.60
CA ARG A 77 10.59 2.51 5.40
C ARG A 77 9.48 2.96 6.34
N ILE A 78 8.30 3.21 5.78
CA ILE A 78 7.11 3.66 6.50
C ILE A 78 5.98 2.69 6.21
N TRP A 79 5.41 2.10 7.27
CA TRP A 79 4.25 1.23 7.16
C TRP A 79 3.00 2.04 7.46
N ASN A 80 2.29 2.43 6.41
CA ASN A 80 1.04 3.14 6.54
C ASN A 80 -0.11 2.13 6.60
N PHE A 81 -0.82 2.15 7.73
CA PHE A 81 -2.01 1.33 7.96
C PHE A 81 -3.26 2.13 7.56
N PHE A 82 -4.01 1.60 6.62
CA PHE A 82 -5.31 2.14 6.23
C PHE A 82 -6.44 1.28 6.83
N HIS A 83 -7.51 1.94 7.26
CA HIS A 83 -8.70 1.34 7.87
C HIS A 83 -9.96 1.76 7.10
#